data_AF-A0A349IKJ9-F1
#
_entry.id   AF-A0A349IKJ9-F1
#
_cell.length_a   1.000
_cell.length_b   1.000
_cell.length_c   1.000
_cell.angle_alpha   90.00
_cell.angle_beta   90.00
_cell.angle_gamma   90.00
#
_symmetry.space_group_name_H-M   'P 1'
#
loop_
_entity.id
_entity.type
_entity.pdbx_description
1 polymer ?
#
loop_
_entity_poly.entity_id
_entity_poly.type
_entity_poly.pdbx_seq_one_letter_code
_entity_poly.pdbx_strand_id
1 'polypeptide(L)'
;MKFGKKLSVIGLSVLMSTTVIAPAAFAGWGQSNGKYYYVDDSTNKKITSKWIHTSSGYYYIGKDSYMVTGWAKINGNWHYFRENGLMATGWRQINNKWFYLKSDGVMQTGWLKLTENNQTKWYYLKEDGSMATSWREINDKWYYFQPGDGTLIMDTWAKINGNWYRFGSDGTMQTGWYQQDGSYYYINTKGVMQTGWKTDTAGNRYYMDTANGKMSTGWKKIDNTWYYFSANGKMQSGWLNDNGTYYYLDNGKMIAGKTVTINGVQYSFASNGACQNVSNVGAATTQSLGQSGNDTVSSSPAGEGNAEVAIKPFNGTSGSDNAGPTSTQAETPSSNAVNAGSVAPGASASSSSGNATVNYNYSSMPTLQEGVTNGPK
;
A
#
# COMPACT_ATOMS: atom_id res chain seq x y z
N MET A 1 65.74 -10.17 -14.17
CA MET A 1 64.50 -9.88 -14.93
C MET A 1 63.85 -8.67 -14.26
N LYS A 2 63.97 -7.44 -14.79
CA LYS A 2 63.08 -6.78 -15.79
C LYS A 2 61.61 -6.86 -15.35
N PHE A 3 60.82 -5.81 -15.09
CA PHE A 3 60.88 -4.36 -15.33
C PHE A 3 60.06 -3.64 -14.25
N GLY A 4 60.56 -2.51 -13.73
CA GLY A 4 59.74 -1.49 -13.08
C GLY A 4 59.22 -0.50 -14.12
N LYS A 5 57.94 -0.11 -14.05
CA LYS A 5 57.40 1.01 -14.83
C LYS A 5 57.03 2.16 -13.89
N LYS A 6 57.68 3.29 -14.15
CA LYS A 6 57.51 4.60 -13.52
C LYS A 6 56.22 5.28 -14.04
N LEU A 7 55.62 6.10 -13.17
CA LEU A 7 54.72 7.19 -13.56
C LEU A 7 55.42 8.14 -14.55
N SER A 8 54.65 8.72 -15.47
CA SER A 8 55.01 10.01 -16.04
C SER A 8 53.75 10.87 -16.24
N VAL A 9 53.71 11.95 -15.46
CA VAL A 9 52.92 13.16 -15.70
C VAL A 9 53.53 13.87 -16.90
N ILE A 10 52.74 14.19 -17.91
CA ILE A 10 53.19 15.03 -19.04
C ILE A 10 52.59 16.42 -18.83
N GLY A 11 53.46 17.35 -18.43
CA GLY A 11 53.18 18.78 -18.41
C GLY A 11 53.11 19.34 -19.83
N LEU A 12 52.15 20.25 -20.03
CA LEU A 12 51.92 20.97 -21.28
C LEU A 12 52.86 22.19 -21.33
N SER A 13 53.92 22.13 -22.14
CA SER A 13 54.79 23.29 -22.42
C SER A 13 54.32 24.03 -23.67
N VAL A 14 54.21 25.36 -23.55
CA VAL A 14 53.84 26.30 -24.62
C VAL A 14 55.07 26.62 -25.46
N LEU A 15 54.95 26.50 -26.78
CA LEU A 15 55.86 27.05 -27.77
C LEU A 15 55.03 27.68 -28.89
N MET A 16 55.15 29.01 -29.04
CA MET A 16 54.61 29.75 -30.19
C MET A 16 55.53 29.61 -31.39
N SER A 17 55.00 29.08 -32.49
CA SER A 17 55.58 29.16 -33.83
C SER A 17 54.44 29.39 -34.81
N THR A 18 54.44 30.53 -35.52
CA THR A 18 53.42 30.85 -36.52
C THR A 18 53.70 30.14 -37.83
N THR A 19 53.09 28.97 -37.99
CA THR A 19 52.71 28.43 -39.30
C THR A 19 51.19 28.31 -39.30
N VAL A 20 50.52 28.99 -40.23
CA VAL A 20 49.10 28.68 -40.53
C VAL A 20 49.11 27.39 -41.34
N ILE A 21 49.35 26.27 -40.67
CA ILE A 21 48.89 24.97 -41.15
C ILE A 21 47.40 25.01 -40.84
N ALA A 22 46.53 25.08 -41.86
CA ALA A 22 45.13 24.76 -41.64
C ALA A 22 45.13 23.37 -41.00
N PRO A 23 44.64 23.19 -39.75
CA PRO A 23 44.62 21.86 -39.17
C PRO A 23 43.77 21.02 -40.12
N ALA A 24 44.32 19.94 -40.66
CA ALA A 24 43.52 18.89 -41.24
C ALA A 24 42.50 18.54 -40.17
N ALA A 25 41.24 18.93 -40.38
CA ALA A 25 40.18 18.59 -39.47
C ALA A 25 40.05 17.07 -39.57
N PHE A 26 40.66 16.37 -38.63
CA PHE A 26 40.44 14.97 -38.44
C PHE A 26 39.00 14.83 -37.95
N ALA A 27 38.25 13.95 -38.59
CA ALA A 27 36.90 13.65 -38.17
C ALA A 27 36.86 13.18 -36.73
N GLY A 28 35.73 13.44 -36.07
CA GLY A 28 35.54 13.10 -34.66
C GLY A 28 35.48 14.31 -33.75
N TRP A 29 35.87 14.09 -32.50
CA TRP A 29 35.71 15.06 -31.43
C TRP A 29 36.71 16.20 -31.54
N GLY A 30 36.21 17.43 -31.49
CA GLY A 30 37.00 18.64 -31.33
C GLY A 30 36.50 19.46 -30.16
N GLN A 31 37.31 20.43 -29.72
CA GLN A 31 36.97 21.33 -28.63
C GLN A 31 37.26 22.77 -29.04
N SER A 32 36.35 23.69 -28.69
CA SER A 32 36.52 25.12 -28.91
C SER A 32 35.87 25.88 -27.77
N ASN A 33 36.61 26.79 -27.14
CA ASN A 33 36.16 27.59 -26.00
C ASN A 33 35.56 26.73 -24.87
N GLY A 34 36.21 25.62 -24.55
CA GLY A 34 35.76 24.69 -23.51
C GLY A 34 34.59 23.78 -23.91
N LYS A 35 33.92 24.00 -25.06
CA LYS A 35 32.81 23.19 -25.54
C LYS A 35 33.25 22.16 -26.57
N TYR A 36 32.70 20.96 -26.47
CA TYR A 36 32.98 19.86 -27.39
C TYR A 36 32.04 19.90 -28.60
N TYR A 37 32.55 19.61 -29.79
CA TYR A 37 31.79 19.44 -31.02
C TYR A 37 32.24 18.16 -31.74
N TYR A 38 31.47 17.72 -32.73
CA TYR A 38 31.83 16.56 -33.54
C TYR A 38 31.87 16.93 -35.03
N VAL A 39 32.92 16.50 -35.72
CA VAL A 39 33.11 16.68 -37.17
C VAL A 39 32.82 15.38 -37.88
N ASP A 40 31.96 15.45 -38.89
CA ASP A 40 31.60 14.32 -39.74
C ASP A 40 32.75 13.97 -40.71
N ASP A 41 33.07 12.68 -40.81
CA ASP A 41 34.22 12.19 -41.59
C ASP A 41 34.05 12.32 -43.10
N SER A 42 32.80 12.24 -43.57
CA SER A 42 32.51 12.33 -45.01
C SER A 42 32.50 13.77 -45.52
N THR A 43 32.07 14.71 -44.68
CA THR A 43 31.87 16.11 -45.08
C THR A 43 32.90 17.07 -44.53
N ASN A 44 33.69 16.63 -43.55
CA ASN A 44 34.62 17.43 -42.78
C ASN A 44 34.00 18.70 -42.16
N LYS A 45 32.72 18.61 -41.77
CA LYS A 45 31.94 19.71 -41.17
C LYS A 45 31.43 19.33 -39.79
N LYS A 46 31.27 20.34 -38.92
CA LYS A 46 30.60 20.16 -37.63
C LYS A 46 29.16 19.71 -37.86
N ILE A 47 28.73 18.68 -37.12
CA ILE A 47 27.34 18.24 -37.14
C ILE A 47 26.50 19.03 -36.14
N THR A 48 25.18 19.02 -36.35
CA THR A 48 24.18 19.60 -35.45
C THR A 48 23.01 18.63 -35.30
N SER A 49 22.34 18.68 -34.15
CA SER A 49 21.12 17.93 -33.86
C SER A 49 21.22 16.41 -34.13
N LYS A 50 22.37 15.81 -33.86
CA LYS A 50 22.68 14.41 -34.18
C LYS A 50 23.14 13.62 -32.95
N TRP A 51 22.69 12.37 -32.88
CA TRP A 51 23.20 11.37 -31.95
C TRP A 51 24.55 10.85 -32.42
N ILE A 52 25.47 10.66 -31.47
CA ILE A 52 26.77 10.01 -31.68
C ILE A 52 26.83 8.78 -30.79
N HIS A 53 27.05 7.61 -31.39
CA HIS A 53 27.23 6.36 -30.67
C HIS A 53 28.72 5.98 -30.66
N THR A 54 29.22 5.64 -29.49
CA THR A 54 30.60 5.21 -29.26
C THR A 54 30.60 3.93 -28.42
N SER A 55 31.76 3.30 -28.25
CA SER A 55 31.92 2.18 -27.31
C SER A 55 31.59 2.54 -25.85
N SER A 56 31.65 3.82 -25.49
CA SER A 56 31.31 4.31 -24.15
C SER A 56 29.82 4.61 -23.98
N GLY A 57 29.03 4.62 -25.06
CA GLY A 57 27.61 4.95 -25.07
C GLY A 57 27.26 6.10 -26.02
N TYR A 58 26.12 6.74 -25.74
CA TYR A 58 25.50 7.74 -26.60
C TYR A 58 25.77 9.17 -26.12
N TYR A 59 25.99 10.06 -27.09
CA TYR A 59 26.11 11.51 -26.92
C TYR A 59 25.13 12.18 -27.88
N TYR A 60 24.83 13.46 -27.64
CA TYR A 60 24.05 14.26 -28.56
C TYR A 60 24.73 15.60 -28.83
N ILE A 61 24.81 15.96 -30.11
CA ILE A 61 25.25 17.29 -30.55
C ILE A 61 24.01 18.14 -30.77
N GLY A 62 23.95 19.27 -30.07
CA GLY A 62 22.85 20.23 -30.11
C GLY A 62 22.77 20.99 -31.42
N LYS A 63 21.74 21.85 -31.52
CA LYS A 63 21.54 22.73 -32.68
C LYS A 63 22.66 23.77 -32.85
N ASP A 64 23.34 24.10 -31.75
CA ASP A 64 24.47 25.02 -31.70
C ASP A 64 25.81 24.36 -32.12
N SER A 65 25.77 23.11 -32.59
CA SER A 65 26.93 22.28 -32.95
C SER A 65 27.79 21.81 -31.78
N TYR A 66 27.33 21.98 -30.55
CA TYR A 66 28.08 21.56 -29.36
C TYR A 66 27.41 20.39 -28.65
N MET A 67 28.21 19.60 -27.95
CA MET A 67 27.77 18.48 -27.14
C MET A 67 26.82 18.93 -26.04
N VAL A 68 25.70 18.24 -25.92
CA VAL A 68 24.70 18.48 -24.89
C VAL A 68 25.14 17.85 -23.57
N THR A 69 24.94 18.60 -22.49
CA THR A 69 25.05 18.14 -21.10
C THR A 69 23.77 18.53 -20.35
N GLY A 70 23.47 17.84 -19.26
CA GLY A 70 22.25 18.04 -18.48
C GLY A 70 20.97 17.55 -19.18
N TRP A 71 19.84 18.13 -18.80
CA TRP A 71 18.53 17.79 -19.37
C TRP A 71 18.36 18.35 -20.77
N ALA A 72 17.91 17.52 -21.71
CA ALA A 72 17.56 17.95 -23.05
C ALA A 72 16.32 17.22 -23.56
N LYS A 73 15.43 17.98 -24.23
CA LYS A 73 14.26 17.43 -24.90
C LYS A 73 14.58 17.21 -26.38
N ILE A 74 14.65 15.96 -26.80
CA ILE A 74 15.03 15.53 -28.15
C ILE A 74 13.87 14.72 -28.72
N ASN A 75 13.35 15.14 -29.88
CA ASN A 75 12.22 14.48 -30.55
C ASN A 75 11.00 14.24 -29.63
N GLY A 76 10.72 15.21 -28.75
CA GLY A 76 9.59 15.15 -27.81
C GLY A 76 9.89 14.45 -26.48
N ASN A 77 11.00 13.72 -26.36
CA ASN A 77 11.37 12.96 -25.18
C ASN A 77 12.47 13.65 -24.37
N TRP A 78 12.38 13.58 -23.04
CA TRP A 78 13.44 14.07 -22.16
C TRP A 78 14.55 13.03 -22.00
N HIS A 79 15.79 13.48 -22.13
CA HIS A 79 17.01 12.72 -21.86
C HIS A 79 17.88 13.50 -20.88
N TYR A 80 18.75 12.79 -20.16
CA TYR A 80 19.77 13.41 -19.32
C TYR A 80 21.17 13.01 -19.78
N PHE A 81 22.03 13.99 -20.01
CA PHE A 81 23.43 13.80 -20.35
C PHE A 81 24.29 14.20 -19.15
N ARG A 82 25.24 13.35 -18.77
CA ARG A 82 26.20 13.64 -17.70
C ARG A 82 27.09 14.82 -18.09
N GLU A 83 27.90 15.32 -17.16
CA GLU A 83 28.82 16.44 -17.43
C GLU A 83 29.81 16.14 -18.55
N ASN A 84 30.19 14.88 -18.73
CA ASN A 84 31.04 14.44 -19.83
C ASN A 84 30.27 14.19 -21.14
N GLY A 85 28.96 14.45 -21.18
CA GLY A 85 28.10 14.29 -22.36
C GLY A 85 27.56 12.88 -22.60
N LEU A 86 27.91 11.90 -21.77
CA LEU A 86 27.33 10.55 -21.88
C LEU A 86 25.86 10.57 -21.45
N MET A 87 24.99 10.03 -22.29
CA MET A 87 23.57 9.83 -21.98
C MET A 87 23.42 8.89 -20.78
N ALA A 88 22.62 9.31 -19.81
CA ALA A 88 22.33 8.53 -18.63
C ALA A 88 21.17 7.55 -18.86
N THR A 89 21.28 6.39 -18.22
CA THR A 89 20.23 5.38 -18.07
C THR A 89 20.12 4.96 -16.60
N GLY A 90 19.04 4.27 -16.26
CA GLY A 90 18.68 3.82 -14.91
C GLY A 90 18.31 4.96 -13.96
N TRP A 91 18.33 4.65 -12.66
CA TRP A 91 18.10 5.63 -11.60
C TRP A 91 19.18 6.72 -11.56
N ARG A 92 18.75 7.98 -11.46
CA ARG A 92 19.63 9.15 -11.30
C ARG A 92 19.07 10.11 -10.26
N GLN A 93 19.92 10.49 -9.31
CA GLN A 93 19.61 11.58 -8.40
C GLN A 93 20.16 12.88 -8.99
N ILE A 94 19.27 13.85 -9.25
CA ILE A 94 19.59 15.14 -9.85
C ILE A 94 18.85 16.20 -9.04
N ASN A 95 19.58 17.18 -8.49
CA ASN A 95 19.01 18.24 -7.63
C ASN A 95 18.12 17.68 -6.50
N ASN A 96 18.63 16.67 -5.79
CA ASN A 96 17.93 15.97 -4.69
C ASN A 96 16.61 15.28 -5.08
N LYS A 97 16.34 15.09 -6.37
CA LYS A 97 15.20 14.32 -6.87
C LYS A 97 15.68 13.07 -7.61
N TRP A 98 14.97 11.97 -7.45
CA TRP A 98 15.23 10.74 -8.20
C TRP A 98 14.44 10.72 -9.50
N PHE A 99 15.11 10.33 -10.58
CA PHE A 99 14.54 10.13 -11.91
C PHE A 99 14.92 8.75 -12.41
N TYR A 100 14.13 8.19 -13.31
CA TYR A 100 14.47 6.97 -14.02
C TYR A 100 14.59 7.24 -15.51
N LEU A 101 15.75 6.96 -16.08
CA LEU A 101 16.00 7.05 -17.52
C LEU A 101 15.98 5.61 -18.05
N LYS A 102 15.04 5.29 -18.94
CA LYS A 102 14.93 3.95 -19.53
C LYS A 102 16.21 3.56 -20.28
N SER A 103 16.31 2.30 -20.68
CA SER A 103 17.41 1.81 -21.53
C SER A 103 17.67 2.61 -22.82
N ASP A 104 16.63 3.20 -23.44
CA ASP A 104 16.71 4.10 -24.59
C ASP A 104 17.09 5.55 -24.22
N GLY A 105 17.34 5.81 -22.93
CA GLY A 105 17.66 7.11 -22.34
C GLY A 105 16.48 8.05 -22.16
N VAL A 106 15.27 7.66 -22.56
CA VAL A 106 14.07 8.47 -22.37
C VAL A 106 13.68 8.43 -20.89
N MET A 107 13.41 9.61 -20.33
CA MET A 107 12.92 9.76 -18.96
C MET A 107 11.55 9.11 -18.80
N GLN A 108 11.43 8.26 -17.78
CA GLN A 108 10.17 7.63 -17.40
C GLN A 108 9.27 8.63 -16.67
N THR A 109 7.98 8.58 -17.01
CA THR A 109 6.88 9.19 -16.27
C THR A 109 5.80 8.14 -16.04
N GLY A 110 4.97 8.31 -15.01
CA GLY A 110 3.94 7.37 -14.61
C GLY A 110 4.50 6.14 -13.88
N TRP A 111 3.77 5.03 -13.98
CA TRP A 111 4.12 3.78 -13.29
C TRP A 111 5.40 3.18 -13.83
N LEU A 112 6.24 2.68 -12.92
CA LEU A 112 7.45 1.94 -13.25
C LEU A 112 7.44 0.63 -12.47
N LYS A 113 7.55 -0.48 -13.20
CA LYS A 113 7.74 -1.81 -12.66
C LYS A 113 9.19 -2.23 -12.90
N LEU A 114 9.89 -2.58 -11.82
CA LEU A 114 11.23 -3.14 -11.88
C LEU A 114 11.24 -4.50 -11.19
N THR A 115 11.90 -5.47 -11.82
CA THR A 115 12.20 -6.75 -11.19
C THR A 115 13.66 -6.78 -10.76
N GLU A 116 13.91 -7.00 -9.48
CA GLU A 116 15.24 -7.11 -8.88
C GLU A 116 15.29 -8.37 -8.02
N ASN A 117 16.25 -9.27 -8.24
CA ASN A 117 16.39 -10.52 -7.46
C ASN A 117 15.09 -11.34 -7.35
N ASN A 118 14.34 -11.45 -8.46
CA ASN A 118 13.02 -12.09 -8.54
C ASN A 118 11.92 -11.42 -7.69
N GLN A 119 12.16 -10.23 -7.15
CA GLN A 119 11.16 -9.42 -6.47
C GLN A 119 10.70 -8.29 -7.39
N THR A 120 9.39 -8.15 -7.53
CA THR A 120 8.79 -7.02 -8.24
C THR A 120 8.68 -5.83 -7.30
N LYS A 121 9.19 -4.68 -7.73
CA LYS A 121 9.02 -3.39 -7.07
C LYS A 121 8.29 -2.43 -8.00
N TRP A 122 7.40 -1.64 -7.41
CA TRP A 122 6.61 -0.63 -8.11
C TRP A 122 6.99 0.76 -7.62
N TYR A 123 7.07 1.68 -8.57
CA TYR A 123 7.36 3.09 -8.34
C TYR A 123 6.40 3.94 -9.19
N TYR A 124 6.31 5.22 -8.86
CA TYR A 124 5.60 6.19 -9.69
C TYR A 124 6.48 7.41 -9.93
N LEU A 125 6.71 7.75 -11.19
CA LEU A 125 7.44 8.94 -11.60
C LEU A 125 6.39 9.99 -11.94
N LYS A 126 6.45 11.14 -11.28
CA LYS A 126 5.50 12.23 -11.52
C LYS A 126 5.67 12.80 -12.93
N GLU A 127 4.79 13.71 -13.32
CA GLU A 127 4.84 14.38 -14.61
C GLU A 127 6.17 15.13 -14.86
N ASP A 128 6.77 15.70 -13.79
CA ASP A 128 8.10 16.31 -13.85
C ASP A 128 9.25 15.28 -13.93
N GLY A 129 8.94 13.98 -14.01
CA GLY A 129 9.88 12.86 -14.01
C GLY A 129 10.40 12.45 -12.64
N SER A 130 10.14 13.25 -11.60
CA SER A 130 10.67 12.94 -10.27
C SER A 130 9.85 11.86 -9.57
N MET A 131 10.55 10.94 -8.90
CA MET A 131 9.96 9.83 -8.17
C MET A 131 9.04 10.33 -7.06
N ALA A 132 7.85 9.73 -6.98
CA ALA A 132 6.91 9.95 -5.91
C ALA A 132 7.36 9.24 -4.64
N THR A 133 7.09 9.89 -3.51
CA THR A 133 7.24 9.35 -2.16
C THR A 133 6.02 9.78 -1.36
N SER A 134 5.75 9.05 -0.27
CA SER A 134 4.60 9.26 0.61
C SER A 134 3.24 9.08 -0.10
N TRP A 135 2.19 9.67 0.45
CA TRP A 135 0.83 9.63 -0.06
C TRP A 135 0.72 10.25 -1.46
N ARG A 136 0.04 9.54 -2.36
CA ARG A 136 -0.25 10.02 -3.70
C ARG A 136 -1.61 9.54 -4.17
N GLU A 137 -2.40 10.47 -4.68
CA GLU A 137 -3.62 10.17 -5.41
C GLU A 137 -3.32 10.02 -6.90
N ILE A 138 -3.76 8.91 -7.49
CA ILE A 138 -3.56 8.56 -8.90
C ILE A 138 -4.87 7.93 -9.38
N ASN A 139 -5.54 8.57 -10.35
CA ASN A 139 -6.83 8.10 -10.89
C ASN A 139 -7.86 7.79 -9.78
N ASP A 140 -8.10 8.77 -8.91
CA ASP A 140 -9.06 8.72 -7.78
C ASP A 140 -8.80 7.61 -6.76
N LYS A 141 -7.58 7.07 -6.74
CA LYS A 141 -7.13 6.03 -5.82
C LYS A 141 -5.91 6.53 -5.04
N TRP A 142 -5.89 6.24 -3.74
CA TRP A 142 -4.77 6.59 -2.88
C TRP A 142 -3.76 5.46 -2.80
N TYR A 143 -2.48 5.82 -2.93
CA TYR A 143 -1.32 4.96 -2.84
C TYR A 143 -0.34 5.54 -1.82
N TYR A 144 0.52 4.68 -1.28
CA TYR A 144 1.62 5.14 -0.42
C TYR A 144 2.94 4.58 -0.91
N PHE A 145 3.85 5.49 -1.27
CA PHE A 145 5.22 5.18 -1.67
C PHE A 145 6.16 5.39 -0.47
N GLN A 146 7.04 4.44 -0.19
CA GLN A 146 7.96 4.53 0.93
C GLN A 146 8.87 5.76 0.80
N PRO A 147 8.98 6.63 1.82
CA PRO A 147 9.84 7.81 1.74
C PRO A 147 11.32 7.51 1.53
N GLY A 148 11.80 6.33 1.96
CA GLY A 148 13.20 5.95 1.88
C GLY A 148 13.66 5.64 0.46
N ASP A 149 12.91 4.82 -0.27
CA ASP A 149 13.32 4.31 -1.59
C ASP A 149 12.27 4.48 -2.70
N GLY A 150 11.08 5.00 -2.39
CA GLY A 150 9.99 5.22 -3.34
C GLY A 150 9.20 3.98 -3.73
N THR A 151 9.43 2.84 -3.09
CA THR A 151 8.68 1.61 -3.39
C THR A 151 7.23 1.72 -2.93
N LEU A 152 6.30 1.20 -3.74
CA LEU A 152 4.88 1.16 -3.41
C LEU A 152 4.59 0.15 -2.28
N ILE A 153 3.83 0.57 -1.27
CA ILE A 153 3.22 -0.34 -0.30
C ILE A 153 2.00 -1.01 -0.94
N MET A 154 1.95 -2.34 -0.88
CA MET A 154 0.86 -3.14 -1.43
C MET A 154 0.66 -4.42 -0.62
N ASP A 155 -0.56 -4.96 -0.70
CA ASP A 155 -1.02 -6.20 -0.07
C ASP A 155 -0.68 -6.33 1.41
N THR A 156 -0.79 -5.25 2.17
CA THR A 156 -0.38 -5.26 3.57
C THR A 156 -1.02 -4.17 4.40
N TRP A 157 -1.00 -4.39 5.72
CA TRP A 157 -1.24 -3.34 6.70
C TRP A 157 0.02 -2.51 6.90
N ALA A 158 -0.12 -1.19 6.97
CA ALA A 158 1.00 -0.29 7.24
C ALA A 158 0.63 0.74 8.30
N LYS A 159 1.54 0.98 9.26
CA LYS A 159 1.40 2.03 10.25
C LYS A 159 2.12 3.29 9.75
N ILE A 160 1.36 4.31 9.40
CA ILE A 160 1.86 5.57 8.83
C ILE A 160 1.42 6.71 9.73
N ASN A 161 2.38 7.46 10.28
CA ASN A 161 2.14 8.58 11.20
C ASN A 161 1.21 8.20 12.37
N GLY A 162 1.43 7.04 12.98
CA GLY A 162 0.66 6.55 14.12
C GLY A 162 -0.64 5.82 13.79
N ASN A 163 -1.15 5.97 12.56
CA ASN A 163 -2.41 5.37 12.10
C ASN A 163 -2.16 4.11 11.27
N TRP A 164 -3.03 3.11 11.41
CA TRP A 164 -3.01 1.91 10.57
C TRP A 164 -3.85 2.10 9.31
N TYR A 165 -3.31 1.67 8.18
CA TYR A 165 -3.95 1.66 6.87
C TYR A 165 -3.83 0.25 6.27
N ARG A 166 -4.78 -0.13 5.43
CA ARG A 166 -4.69 -1.36 4.64
C ARG A 166 -4.52 -1.00 3.17
N PHE A 167 -3.56 -1.64 2.51
CA PHE A 167 -3.38 -1.57 1.06
C PHE A 167 -3.77 -2.90 0.41
N GLY A 168 -4.45 -2.83 -0.73
CA GLY A 168 -4.82 -3.98 -1.55
C GLY A 168 -3.65 -4.51 -2.36
N SER A 169 -3.86 -5.62 -3.06
CA SER A 169 -2.87 -6.23 -3.95
C SER A 169 -2.48 -5.34 -5.13
N ASP A 170 -3.34 -4.40 -5.53
CA ASP A 170 -3.05 -3.36 -6.51
C ASP A 170 -2.38 -2.13 -5.88
N GLY A 171 -2.03 -2.17 -4.59
CA GLY A 171 -1.45 -1.06 -3.84
C GLY A 171 -2.43 0.06 -3.48
N THR A 172 -3.72 -0.09 -3.77
CA THR A 172 -4.71 0.93 -3.40
C THR A 172 -5.05 0.89 -1.92
N MET A 173 -5.15 2.06 -1.31
CA MET A 173 -5.62 2.23 0.06
C MET A 173 -7.09 1.79 0.17
N GLN A 174 -7.35 0.86 1.08
CA GLN A 174 -8.68 0.35 1.34
C GLN A 174 -9.46 1.28 2.27
N THR A 175 -10.79 1.24 2.17
CA THR A 175 -11.73 1.89 3.09
C THR A 175 -12.91 0.96 3.36
N GLY A 176 -13.72 1.25 4.38
CA GLY A 176 -14.88 0.47 4.75
C GLY A 176 -14.56 -0.78 5.59
N TRP A 177 -15.45 -1.76 5.55
CA TRP A 177 -15.27 -3.03 6.23
C TRP A 177 -14.24 -3.88 5.49
N TYR A 178 -13.28 -4.43 6.23
CA TYR A 178 -12.24 -5.27 5.67
C TYR A 178 -12.15 -6.58 6.48
N GLN A 179 -12.21 -7.72 5.80
CA GLN A 179 -12.12 -9.03 6.42
C GLN A 179 -10.75 -9.65 6.16
N GLN A 180 -10.15 -10.22 7.20
CA GLN A 180 -8.94 -11.03 7.08
C GLN A 180 -8.93 -12.11 8.15
N ASP A 181 -8.70 -13.36 7.75
CA ASP A 181 -8.56 -14.52 8.62
C ASP A 181 -9.73 -14.64 9.62
N GLY A 182 -10.96 -14.46 9.13
CA GLY A 182 -12.19 -14.50 9.93
C GLY A 182 -12.42 -13.29 10.85
N SER A 183 -11.47 -12.36 10.95
CA SER A 183 -11.60 -11.11 11.70
C SER A 183 -12.07 -9.97 10.81
N TYR A 184 -12.93 -9.09 11.34
CA TYR A 184 -13.35 -7.89 10.65
C TYR A 184 -12.68 -6.65 11.23
N TYR A 185 -12.32 -5.71 10.38
CA TYR A 185 -11.77 -4.41 10.69
C TYR A 185 -12.63 -3.35 10.01
N TYR A 186 -12.64 -2.14 10.54
CA TYR A 186 -13.29 -1.02 9.89
C TYR A 186 -12.27 0.08 9.64
N ILE A 187 -12.19 0.49 8.38
CA ILE A 187 -11.28 1.52 7.89
C ILE A 187 -12.14 2.70 7.48
N ASN A 188 -11.87 3.89 8.01
CA ASN A 188 -12.68 5.06 7.70
C ASN A 188 -12.42 5.57 6.27
N THR A 189 -13.15 6.60 5.85
CA THR A 189 -13.03 7.21 4.52
C THR A 189 -11.67 7.86 4.25
N LYS A 190 -10.88 8.13 5.29
CA LYS A 190 -9.50 8.61 5.20
C LYS A 190 -8.47 7.47 5.23
N GLY A 191 -8.92 6.21 5.17
CA GLY A 191 -8.05 5.03 5.20
C GLY A 191 -7.57 4.63 6.60
N VAL A 192 -7.99 5.31 7.66
CA VAL A 192 -7.52 5.02 9.02
C VAL A 192 -8.36 3.91 9.64
N MET A 193 -7.70 2.83 10.05
CA MET A 193 -8.30 1.75 10.84
C MET A 193 -8.87 2.29 12.14
N GLN A 194 -10.14 1.98 12.41
CA GLN A 194 -10.84 2.42 13.60
C GLN A 194 -10.66 1.43 14.76
N THR A 195 -10.60 1.99 15.97
CA THR A 195 -10.64 1.27 17.24
C THR A 195 -11.74 1.87 18.12
N GLY A 196 -12.21 1.12 19.11
CA GLY A 196 -13.30 1.53 19.99
C GLY A 196 -14.69 1.47 19.34
N TRP A 197 -15.59 2.32 19.82
CA TRP A 197 -16.97 2.36 19.36
C TRP A 197 -17.09 2.91 17.93
N LYS A 198 -17.88 2.22 17.10
CA LYS A 198 -18.28 2.67 15.77
C LYS A 198 -19.80 2.60 15.66
N THR A 199 -20.41 3.62 15.07
CA THR A 199 -21.83 3.62 14.73
C THR A 199 -21.95 3.74 13.22
N ASP A 200 -22.76 2.89 12.58
CA ASP A 200 -23.06 3.04 11.15
C ASP A 200 -24.19 4.04 10.89
N THR A 201 -24.50 4.28 9.62
CA THR A 201 -25.56 5.21 9.19
C THR A 201 -26.96 4.76 9.56
N ALA A 202 -27.17 3.46 9.81
CA ALA A 202 -28.43 2.90 10.28
C ALA A 202 -28.54 2.89 11.82
N GLY A 203 -27.55 3.45 12.54
CA GLY A 203 -27.53 3.50 14.00
C GLY A 203 -27.05 2.21 14.67
N ASN A 204 -26.63 1.18 13.92
CA ASN A 204 -26.05 -0.02 14.52
C ASN A 204 -24.69 0.33 15.12
N ARG A 205 -24.46 -0.15 16.34
CA ARG A 205 -23.20 0.06 17.06
C ARG A 205 -22.34 -1.19 16.99
N TYR A 206 -21.05 -0.98 16.86
CA TYR A 206 -20.01 -1.99 16.80
C TYR A 206 -18.89 -1.59 17.76
N TYR A 207 -18.11 -2.57 18.19
CA TYR A 207 -16.90 -2.30 18.97
C TYR A 207 -15.69 -2.93 18.31
N MET A 208 -14.76 -2.08 17.88
CA MET A 208 -13.46 -2.47 17.35
C MET A 208 -12.49 -2.55 18.53
N ASP A 209 -11.84 -3.68 18.73
CA ASP A 209 -10.93 -3.88 19.86
C ASP A 209 -9.82 -2.82 19.85
N THR A 210 -9.54 -2.23 21.00
CA THR A 210 -8.63 -1.08 21.08
C THR A 210 -7.15 -1.45 20.91
N ALA A 211 -6.79 -2.71 21.13
CA ALA A 211 -5.41 -3.17 20.99
C ALA A 211 -5.07 -3.51 19.53
N ASN A 212 -6.02 -4.08 18.78
CA ASN A 212 -5.74 -4.64 17.45
C ASN A 212 -6.75 -4.27 16.35
N GLY A 213 -7.83 -3.56 16.67
CA GLY A 213 -8.84 -3.13 15.70
C GLY A 213 -9.81 -4.21 15.25
N LYS A 214 -9.77 -5.43 15.80
CA LYS A 214 -10.70 -6.50 15.45
C LYS A 214 -12.11 -6.21 15.99
N MET A 215 -13.12 -6.37 15.14
CA MET A 215 -14.52 -6.24 15.52
C MET A 215 -14.87 -7.30 16.57
N SER A 216 -15.51 -6.88 17.65
CA SER A 216 -15.99 -7.77 18.72
C SER A 216 -17.27 -8.49 18.31
N THR A 217 -17.38 -9.74 18.74
CA THR A 217 -18.58 -10.57 18.69
C THR A 217 -18.78 -11.23 20.07
N GLY A 218 -20.01 -11.64 20.37
CA GLY A 218 -20.40 -12.19 21.67
C GLY A 218 -20.30 -11.17 22.81
N TRP A 219 -20.14 -11.69 24.03
CA TRP A 219 -19.97 -10.88 25.23
C TRP A 219 -18.63 -10.15 25.26
N LYS A 220 -18.66 -8.84 25.50
CA LYS A 220 -17.46 -8.01 25.68
C LYS A 220 -17.65 -7.04 26.85
N LYS A 221 -16.66 -7.00 27.74
CA LYS A 221 -16.59 -6.02 28.82
C LYS A 221 -15.84 -4.78 28.35
N ILE A 222 -16.47 -3.62 28.41
CA ILE A 222 -15.94 -2.31 27.98
C ILE A 222 -16.20 -1.34 29.13
N ASP A 223 -15.15 -0.71 29.67
CA ASP A 223 -15.22 0.23 30.80
C ASP A 223 -16.07 -0.30 31.96
N ASN A 224 -15.72 -1.51 32.41
CA ASN A 224 -16.39 -2.27 33.47
C ASN A 224 -17.88 -2.65 33.20
N THR A 225 -18.39 -2.40 32.00
CA THR A 225 -19.77 -2.72 31.62
C THR A 225 -19.80 -3.85 30.57
N TRP A 226 -20.71 -4.81 30.72
CA TRP A 226 -20.88 -5.88 29.73
C TRP A 226 -21.85 -5.46 28.63
N TYR A 227 -21.47 -5.78 27.40
CA TYR A 227 -22.24 -5.63 26.18
C TYR A 227 -22.24 -6.97 25.43
N TYR A 228 -23.22 -7.17 24.54
CA TYR A 228 -23.25 -8.31 23.64
C TYR A 228 -23.30 -7.84 22.20
N PHE A 229 -22.48 -8.45 21.34
CA PHE A 229 -22.43 -8.19 19.91
C PHE A 229 -22.83 -9.46 19.16
N SER A 230 -23.77 -9.38 18.21
CA SER A 230 -24.15 -10.53 17.38
C SER A 230 -22.99 -11.00 16.49
N ALA A 231 -23.15 -12.12 15.80
CA ALA A 231 -22.12 -12.68 14.91
C ALA A 231 -21.67 -11.70 13.80
N ASN A 232 -22.55 -10.82 13.34
CA ASN A 232 -22.24 -9.73 12.41
C ASN A 232 -21.70 -8.46 13.10
N GLY A 233 -21.39 -8.51 14.39
CA GLY A 233 -20.79 -7.43 15.18
C GLY A 233 -21.74 -6.35 15.69
N LYS A 234 -23.05 -6.44 15.40
CA LYS A 234 -24.01 -5.44 15.87
C LYS A 234 -24.28 -5.60 17.37
N MET A 235 -24.14 -4.52 18.12
CA MET A 235 -24.47 -4.46 19.54
C MET A 235 -25.97 -4.74 19.74
N GLN A 236 -26.29 -5.68 20.61
CA GLN A 236 -27.66 -6.02 20.98
C GLN A 236 -28.18 -5.10 22.09
N SER A 237 -29.49 -4.93 22.15
CA SER A 237 -30.20 -4.21 23.22
C SER A 237 -31.52 -4.91 23.53
N GLY A 238 -32.05 -4.74 24.74
CA GLY A 238 -33.25 -5.42 25.20
C GLY A 238 -32.98 -6.84 25.68
N TRP A 239 -33.97 -7.73 25.55
CA TRP A 239 -33.84 -9.13 25.97
C TRP A 239 -32.88 -9.90 25.05
N LEU A 240 -31.95 -10.62 25.66
CA LEU A 240 -31.02 -11.52 25.00
C LEU A 240 -31.20 -12.93 25.56
N ASN A 241 -31.37 -13.93 24.68
CA ASN A 241 -31.26 -15.34 25.03
C ASN A 241 -29.92 -15.85 24.53
N ASP A 242 -29.04 -16.20 25.46
CA ASP A 242 -27.75 -16.82 25.16
C ASP A 242 -27.74 -18.24 25.73
N ASN A 243 -27.95 -19.20 24.83
CA ASN A 243 -28.01 -20.64 25.13
C ASN A 243 -28.96 -21.01 26.30
N GLY A 244 -30.17 -20.46 26.30
CA GLY A 244 -31.19 -20.73 27.31
C GLY A 244 -31.10 -19.85 28.57
N THR A 245 -30.05 -19.05 28.73
CA THR A 245 -29.95 -18.06 29.80
C THR A 245 -30.41 -16.69 29.29
N TYR A 246 -31.34 -16.07 30.01
CA TYR A 246 -31.88 -14.75 29.63
C TYR A 246 -31.15 -13.62 30.34
N TYR A 247 -30.82 -12.58 29.57
CA TYR A 247 -30.19 -11.34 30.01
C TYR A 247 -31.00 -10.14 29.51
N TYR A 248 -30.82 -8.99 30.14
CA TYR A 248 -31.39 -7.74 29.66
C TYR A 248 -30.29 -6.68 29.46
N LEU A 249 -30.23 -6.13 28.25
CA LEU A 249 -29.26 -5.14 27.79
C LEU A 249 -29.93 -3.77 27.68
N ASP A 250 -29.92 -2.99 28.76
CA ASP A 250 -30.49 -1.65 28.79
C ASP A 250 -29.62 -0.67 27.98
N ASN A 251 -30.12 -0.26 26.81
CA ASN A 251 -29.35 0.48 25.80
C ASN A 251 -27.97 -0.16 25.51
N GLY A 252 -27.95 -1.50 25.46
CA GLY A 252 -26.77 -2.32 25.25
C GLY A 252 -25.99 -2.72 26.50
N LYS A 253 -26.24 -2.07 27.65
CA LYS A 253 -25.54 -2.36 28.91
C LYS A 253 -26.24 -3.47 29.66
N MET A 254 -25.52 -4.53 29.99
CA MET A 254 -26.07 -5.65 30.76
C MET A 254 -26.49 -5.21 32.17
N ILE A 255 -27.72 -5.52 32.54
CA ILE A 255 -28.22 -5.41 33.92
C ILE A 255 -27.73 -6.62 34.74
N ALA A 256 -27.18 -6.36 35.93
CA ALA A 256 -26.68 -7.41 36.83
C ALA A 256 -26.81 -7.02 38.31
N GLY A 257 -27.01 -8.02 39.16
CA GLY A 257 -26.98 -7.92 40.63
C GLY A 257 -28.11 -7.09 41.24
N LYS A 258 -29.23 -6.91 40.54
CA LYS A 258 -30.34 -6.07 40.99
C LYS A 258 -31.68 -6.52 40.42
N THR A 259 -32.76 -6.00 41.02
CA THR A 259 -34.12 -6.11 40.50
C THR A 259 -34.50 -4.84 39.74
N VAL A 260 -35.09 -4.97 38.56
CA VAL A 260 -35.58 -3.85 37.73
C VAL A 260 -36.99 -4.13 37.20
N THR A 261 -37.75 -3.07 36.92
CA THR A 261 -39.06 -3.18 36.27
C THR A 261 -38.90 -2.93 34.77
N ILE A 262 -39.28 -3.89 33.94
CA ILE A 262 -39.24 -3.82 32.47
C ILE A 262 -40.66 -4.03 31.97
N ASN A 263 -41.22 -3.05 31.27
CA ASN A 263 -42.61 -3.06 30.78
C ASN A 263 -43.64 -3.41 31.89
N GLY A 264 -43.47 -2.86 33.09
CA GLY A 264 -44.39 -3.07 34.22
C GLY A 264 -44.18 -4.38 35.00
N VAL A 265 -43.24 -5.23 34.59
CA VAL A 265 -42.94 -6.51 35.26
C VAL A 265 -41.58 -6.45 35.95
N GLN A 266 -41.50 -6.92 37.20
CA GLN A 266 -40.24 -6.99 37.95
C GLN A 266 -39.43 -8.24 37.58
N TYR A 267 -38.13 -8.02 37.32
CA TYR A 267 -37.15 -9.06 37.02
C TYR A 267 -35.94 -8.90 37.93
N SER A 268 -35.48 -10.00 38.53
CA SER A 268 -34.28 -10.06 39.35
C SER A 268 -33.14 -10.68 38.56
N PHE A 269 -31.99 -10.00 38.52
CA PHE A 269 -30.81 -10.44 37.80
C PHE A 269 -29.68 -10.77 38.79
N ALA A 270 -29.07 -11.94 38.62
CA ALA A 270 -27.89 -12.35 39.38
C ALA A 270 -26.68 -11.45 39.07
N SER A 271 -25.60 -11.56 39.85
CA SER A 271 -24.39 -10.75 39.68
C SER A 271 -23.69 -10.95 38.33
N ASN A 272 -23.90 -12.10 37.68
CA ASN A 272 -23.45 -12.40 36.32
C ASN A 272 -24.44 -11.92 35.23
N GLY A 273 -25.56 -11.31 35.61
CA GLY A 273 -26.58 -10.80 34.70
C GLY A 273 -27.67 -11.79 34.31
N ALA A 274 -27.62 -13.05 34.77
CA ALA A 274 -28.65 -14.03 34.47
C ALA A 274 -29.99 -13.68 35.15
N CYS A 275 -31.07 -13.65 34.37
CA CYS A 275 -32.44 -13.46 34.87
C CYS A 275 -32.89 -14.66 35.70
N GLN A 276 -33.34 -14.42 36.93
CA GLN A 276 -33.68 -15.48 37.89
C GLN A 276 -35.15 -15.92 37.80
N ASN A 277 -36.03 -15.05 37.29
CA ASN A 277 -37.46 -15.29 37.20
C ASN A 277 -37.94 -15.30 35.74
N VAL A 278 -37.35 -16.21 34.96
CA VAL A 278 -37.51 -16.35 33.50
C VAL A 278 -38.96 -16.64 33.06
N SER A 279 -39.78 -17.25 33.91
CA SER A 279 -41.20 -17.54 33.62
C SER A 279 -42.01 -16.30 33.20
N ASN A 280 -41.54 -15.11 33.57
CA ASN A 280 -42.19 -13.84 33.24
C ASN A 280 -41.75 -13.28 31.88
N VAL A 281 -40.59 -13.70 31.35
CA VAL A 281 -40.02 -13.17 30.09
C VAL A 281 -40.91 -13.58 28.90
N GLY A 282 -41.49 -14.78 28.94
CA GLY A 282 -42.41 -15.30 27.93
C GLY A 282 -43.77 -14.59 27.86
N ALA A 283 -44.18 -13.85 28.91
CA ALA A 283 -45.42 -13.08 28.93
C ALA A 283 -45.25 -11.67 28.32
N ALA A 284 -44.00 -11.16 28.23
CA ALA A 284 -43.69 -9.85 27.66
C ALA A 284 -43.36 -9.89 26.16
N THR A 285 -42.95 -11.05 25.63
CA THR A 285 -42.67 -11.23 24.19
C THR A 285 -43.95 -11.32 23.33
N THR A 286 -45.09 -11.71 23.90
CA THR A 286 -46.39 -11.77 23.19
C THR A 286 -47.07 -10.42 22.99
N GLN A 287 -46.57 -9.33 23.60
CA GLN A 287 -47.08 -7.96 23.36
C GLN A 287 -46.18 -7.06 22.51
N SER A 288 -45.05 -7.56 21.96
CA SER A 288 -44.23 -6.75 21.02
C SER A 288 -43.75 -7.48 19.75
N LEU A 289 -44.26 -8.67 19.44
CA LEU A 289 -44.05 -9.31 18.13
C LEU A 289 -45.05 -8.76 17.09
N GLY A 290 -44.85 -7.50 16.72
CA GLY A 290 -45.44 -6.89 15.54
C GLY A 290 -44.34 -6.45 14.58
N GLN A 291 -43.96 -7.37 13.67
CA GLN A 291 -43.14 -7.19 12.46
C GLN A 291 -41.67 -6.76 12.70
N SER A 292 -40.63 -7.32 12.10
CA SER A 292 -40.39 -8.28 11.01
C SER A 292 -38.88 -8.63 11.12
N GLY A 293 -38.33 -9.78 10.79
CA GLY A 293 -38.82 -10.97 10.11
C GLY A 293 -37.75 -12.06 10.26
N ASN A 294 -38.21 -13.29 10.15
CA ASN A 294 -37.43 -14.50 10.16
C ASN A 294 -36.77 -14.68 8.78
N ASP A 295 -35.52 -14.24 8.62
CA ASP A 295 -34.77 -14.53 7.39
C ASP A 295 -33.84 -15.73 7.61
N THR A 296 -34.38 -16.89 7.26
CA THR A 296 -33.56 -17.96 6.69
C THR A 296 -33.16 -17.46 5.30
N VAL A 297 -31.86 -17.34 4.99
CA VAL A 297 -31.23 -17.58 3.68
C VAL A 297 -29.75 -17.13 3.70
N SER A 298 -28.97 -17.86 2.92
CA SER A 298 -27.57 -17.69 2.57
C SER A 298 -27.18 -16.31 2.02
N SER A 299 -25.86 -16.12 1.95
CA SER A 299 -25.08 -15.22 1.09
C SER A 299 -24.69 -13.83 1.61
N SER A 300 -23.44 -13.48 1.27
CA SER A 300 -22.67 -12.27 1.53
C SER A 300 -23.46 -10.96 1.66
N PRO A 301 -23.02 -10.03 2.53
CA PRO A 301 -23.34 -8.64 2.33
C PRO A 301 -22.47 -8.09 1.17
N ALA A 302 -23.05 -8.00 -0.02
CA ALA A 302 -22.74 -6.92 -0.95
C ALA A 302 -23.04 -5.58 -0.23
N GLY A 303 -22.25 -4.52 -0.32
CA GLY A 303 -21.53 -4.06 -1.50
C GLY A 303 -22.42 -3.08 -2.25
N GLU A 304 -22.50 -1.83 -1.78
CA GLU A 304 -23.13 -0.74 -2.52
C GLU A 304 -22.07 -0.01 -3.38
N GLY A 305 -22.29 -0.07 -4.70
CA GLY A 305 -21.92 0.84 -5.80
C GLY A 305 -20.49 1.41 -5.86
N ASN A 306 -19.73 1.20 -6.95
CA ASN A 306 -20.13 1.57 -8.32
C ASN A 306 -19.50 0.76 -9.46
N ALA A 307 -20.29 0.68 -10.54
CA ALA A 307 -20.03 0.44 -11.98
C ALA A 307 -20.03 -0.99 -12.56
N GLU A 308 -20.99 -1.18 -13.48
CA GLU A 308 -21.40 -2.33 -14.30
C GLU A 308 -20.32 -2.90 -15.25
N VAL A 309 -20.41 -4.20 -15.58
CA VAL A 309 -20.80 -4.75 -16.92
C VAL A 309 -21.11 -6.25 -16.78
N ALA A 310 -22.23 -6.68 -17.36
CA ALA A 310 -22.82 -8.02 -17.31
C ALA A 310 -22.30 -8.97 -18.42
N ILE A 311 -22.21 -10.30 -18.14
CA ILE A 311 -22.68 -11.40 -19.01
C ILE A 311 -23.19 -12.57 -18.13
N LYS A 312 -24.28 -13.21 -18.60
CA LYS A 312 -25.20 -14.20 -18.01
C LYS A 312 -24.73 -15.69 -18.13
N PRO A 313 -25.48 -16.69 -17.59
CA PRO A 313 -24.98 -17.79 -16.76
C PRO A 313 -24.98 -19.20 -17.41
N PHE A 314 -24.48 -20.20 -16.68
CA PHE A 314 -24.78 -21.62 -16.93
C PHE A 314 -25.05 -22.42 -15.64
N ASN A 315 -25.82 -23.50 -15.81
CA ASN A 315 -26.79 -24.14 -14.91
C ASN A 315 -26.27 -25.45 -14.27
N GLY A 316 -26.87 -25.90 -13.15
CA GLY A 316 -26.75 -27.28 -12.60
C GLY A 316 -26.67 -27.30 -11.05
N THR A 317 -27.72 -27.53 -10.25
CA THR A 317 -28.64 -28.69 -10.06
C THR A 317 -28.14 -29.75 -9.07
N SER A 318 -28.74 -29.69 -7.86
CA SER A 318 -29.22 -30.74 -6.93
C SER A 318 -28.32 -31.87 -6.39
N GLY A 319 -28.46 -32.11 -5.09
CA GLY A 319 -28.27 -33.43 -4.45
C GLY A 319 -28.43 -33.35 -2.93
N SER A 320 -29.58 -33.80 -2.42
CA SER A 320 -29.92 -33.95 -1.00
C SER A 320 -29.22 -35.15 -0.37
N ASP A 321 -29.13 -35.19 0.97
CA ASP A 321 -29.73 -36.24 1.81
C ASP A 321 -29.39 -36.04 3.31
N ASN A 322 -30.08 -36.80 4.14
CA ASN A 322 -30.72 -36.37 5.39
C ASN A 322 -30.27 -37.22 6.60
N ALA A 323 -30.60 -36.74 7.81
CA ALA A 323 -30.85 -37.45 9.07
C ALA A 323 -29.69 -37.91 10.01
N GLY A 324 -29.45 -37.08 11.06
CA GLY A 324 -29.51 -37.34 12.54
C GLY A 324 -28.76 -38.51 13.23
N PRO A 325 -28.82 -38.64 14.58
CA PRO A 325 -29.06 -37.65 15.67
C PRO A 325 -28.07 -37.80 16.88
N THR A 326 -28.39 -37.14 18.02
CA THR A 326 -27.89 -37.29 19.43
C THR A 326 -26.46 -36.84 19.78
N SER A 327 -26.08 -36.30 20.95
CA SER A 327 -26.73 -35.67 22.13
C SER A 327 -25.59 -35.20 23.09
N THR A 328 -25.76 -34.07 23.81
CA THR A 328 -25.09 -33.68 25.10
C THR A 328 -23.54 -33.51 25.08
N GLN A 329 -22.89 -32.54 25.71
CA GLN A 329 -23.14 -31.82 26.96
C GLN A 329 -22.67 -30.35 26.88
N ALA A 330 -23.30 -29.52 27.71
CA ALA A 330 -22.95 -28.14 27.96
C ALA A 330 -21.80 -28.05 28.97
N GLU A 331 -20.77 -27.26 28.65
CA GLU A 331 -19.79 -26.79 29.62
C GLU A 331 -19.79 -25.26 29.67
N THR A 332 -20.17 -24.73 30.82
CA THR A 332 -19.80 -23.39 31.29
C THR A 332 -18.29 -23.29 31.45
N PRO A 333 -17.70 -22.09 31.27
CA PRO A 333 -16.86 -21.57 32.36
C PRO A 333 -17.06 -20.05 32.53
N SER A 334 -17.26 -19.52 33.73
CA SER A 334 -16.30 -19.44 34.85
C SER A 334 -15.04 -18.65 34.49
N SER A 335 -14.76 -17.69 35.36
CA SER A 335 -13.68 -16.72 35.33
C SER A 335 -12.30 -17.37 35.31
N ASN A 336 -11.43 -16.93 34.40
CA ASN A 336 -10.00 -16.86 34.64
C ASN A 336 -9.42 -15.66 33.90
N ALA A 337 -9.06 -14.64 34.69
CA ALA A 337 -8.15 -13.60 34.26
C ALA A 337 -6.75 -14.21 34.21
N VAL A 338 -6.16 -14.25 33.02
CA VAL A 338 -4.72 -14.47 32.85
C VAL A 338 -4.19 -13.27 32.10
N ASN A 339 -3.33 -12.51 32.79
CA ASN A 339 -2.49 -11.47 32.20
C ASN A 339 -1.54 -12.15 31.21
N ALA A 340 -1.70 -11.86 29.92
CA ALA A 340 -0.77 -12.25 28.88
C ALA A 340 -0.62 -11.07 27.90
N GLY A 341 0.49 -10.35 28.04
CA GLY A 341 0.90 -9.37 27.04
C GLY A 341 1.16 -10.07 25.70
N SER A 342 0.54 -9.60 24.64
CA SER A 342 0.93 -9.92 23.25
C SER A 342 0.26 -8.95 22.29
N VAL A 343 1.05 -8.10 21.63
CA VAL A 343 1.60 -8.22 20.26
C VAL A 343 0.56 -7.89 19.18
N ALA A 344 0.84 -6.81 18.45
CA ALA A 344 0.12 -6.30 17.29
C ALA A 344 -0.06 -7.38 16.19
N PRO A 345 -0.99 -7.20 15.23
CA PRO A 345 -1.14 -8.13 14.12
C PRO A 345 0.17 -8.25 13.33
N GLY A 346 0.78 -9.45 13.39
CA GLY A 346 1.76 -9.99 12.46
C GLY A 346 2.81 -9.02 11.91
N ALA A 347 3.89 -8.81 12.65
CA ALA A 347 5.10 -8.18 12.11
C ALA A 347 5.93 -9.21 11.34
N SER A 348 5.99 -9.06 10.02
CA SER A 348 7.12 -9.47 9.19
C SER A 348 7.64 -8.28 8.40
N ALA A 349 8.46 -7.47 9.07
CA ALA A 349 9.61 -6.72 8.53
C ALA A 349 10.02 -5.67 9.58
N SER A 350 10.94 -6.03 10.46
CA SER A 350 11.78 -5.03 11.12
C SER A 350 12.67 -4.39 10.07
N SER A 351 12.57 -3.08 9.87
CA SER A 351 13.67 -2.30 9.32
C SER A 351 14.11 -1.30 10.39
N SER A 352 15.26 -1.61 10.97
CA SER A 352 15.97 -0.75 11.89
C SER A 352 16.36 0.54 11.18
N SER A 353 16.02 1.66 11.80
CA SER A 353 16.59 2.97 11.48
C SER A 353 18.06 3.00 11.93
N GLY A 354 18.94 2.43 11.12
CA GLY A 354 20.38 2.60 11.21
C GLY A 354 20.82 3.64 10.18
N ASN A 355 21.32 4.78 10.64
CA ASN A 355 21.92 5.79 9.80
C ASN A 355 23.23 5.22 9.23
N ALA A 356 23.17 4.59 8.07
CA ALA A 356 24.32 4.04 7.37
C ALA A 356 24.52 4.85 6.08
N THR A 357 25.59 5.64 6.05
CA THR A 357 26.13 6.23 4.83
C THR A 357 26.61 5.08 3.92
N VAL A 358 25.77 4.63 3.00
CA VAL A 358 26.14 3.60 2.01
C VAL A 358 26.74 4.28 0.79
N ASN A 359 28.07 4.20 0.67
CA ASN A 359 28.77 4.44 -0.59
C ASN A 359 28.46 3.27 -1.54
N TYR A 360 27.63 3.52 -2.57
CA TYR A 360 27.37 2.53 -3.61
C TYR A 360 28.57 2.43 -4.57
N ASN A 361 29.25 1.29 -4.53
CA ASN A 361 30.29 0.92 -5.48
C ASN A 361 29.62 0.36 -6.76
N TYR A 362 29.77 1.05 -7.89
CA TYR A 362 29.08 0.76 -9.16
C TYR A 362 29.77 -0.36 -9.96
N SER A 363 29.77 -1.60 -9.45
CA SER A 363 30.27 -2.74 -10.22
C SER A 363 29.57 -4.05 -9.83
N SER A 364 28.26 -4.12 -10.10
CA SER A 364 27.43 -5.31 -10.39
C SER A 364 25.99 -5.03 -9.95
N MET A 365 25.28 -4.18 -10.69
CA MET A 365 23.83 -4.04 -10.44
C MET A 365 23.12 -5.30 -10.99
N PRO A 366 22.23 -5.93 -10.22
CA PRO A 366 21.34 -6.96 -10.76
C PRO A 366 20.61 -6.41 -11.99
N THR A 367 20.34 -7.28 -12.97
CA THR A 367 19.66 -6.89 -14.21
C THR A 367 18.23 -6.48 -13.90
N LEU A 368 17.96 -5.18 -13.87
CA LEU A 368 16.63 -4.63 -13.72
C LEU A 368 15.87 -4.78 -15.04
N GLN A 369 14.76 -5.50 -15.03
CA GLN A 369 13.87 -5.61 -16.20
C GLN A 369 12.78 -4.54 -16.11
N GLU A 370 12.72 -3.68 -17.12
CA GLU A 370 11.70 -2.63 -17.27
C GLU A 370 10.40 -3.21 -17.87
N GLY A 371 9.25 -2.76 -17.38
CA GLY A 371 7.94 -3.03 -17.97
C GLY A 371 7.08 -1.78 -18.10
N VAL A 372 6.53 -1.54 -19.29
CA VAL A 372 5.50 -0.50 -19.53
C VAL A 372 4.17 -1.01 -19.00
N THR A 373 3.50 -0.21 -18.17
CA THR A 373 2.32 -0.67 -17.43
C THR A 373 1.44 0.50 -17.00
N ASN A 374 0.13 0.23 -16.86
CA ASN A 374 -0.85 1.18 -16.32
C ASN A 374 -0.88 1.19 -14.78
N GLY A 375 0.01 0.43 -14.14
CA GLY A 375 0.08 0.27 -12.69
C GLY A 375 -0.01 -1.20 -12.27
N PRO A 376 0.15 -1.47 -10.97
CA PRO A 376 -0.22 -2.76 -10.37
C PRO A 376 -1.71 -3.05 -10.63
N LYS A 377 -2.06 -4.33 -10.78
CA LYS A 377 -3.42 -4.81 -11.08
C LYS A 377 -3.93 -5.69 -9.95
#